data_AF-A0A5K0V899-F1
#
_entry.id   AF-A0A5K0V899-F1
#
_cell.length_a   1.000
_cell.length_b   1.000
_cell.length_c   1.000
_cell.angle_alpha   90.00
_cell.angle_beta   90.00
_cell.angle_gamma   90.00
#
_symmetry.space_group_name_H-M   'P 1'
#
loop_
_entity.id
_entity.type
_entity.pdbx_description
1 polymer ?
#
loop_
_entity_poly.entity_id
_entity_poly.type
_entity_poly.pdbx_seq_one_letter_code
_entity_poly.pdbx_strand_id
1 'polypeptide(L)'
;IAGGALIAPVVNYWWPSFPTNLSREAYNKQLLQDQWALRVAHYAPWLTYWWMTQKWFPSSSVASKDPRVFTSPDMELIHKLRDLKTCSQ
;
A
#
# COMPACT_ATOMS: atom_id res chain seq x y z
N ILE A 1 6.00 -27.21 8.54
CA ILE A 1 5.22 -26.16 7.84
C ILE A 1 5.84 -24.82 8.20
N ALA A 2 6.70 -24.25 7.34
CA ALA A 2 7.36 -22.98 7.64
C ALA A 2 6.45 -21.84 7.20
N GLY A 3 5.60 -21.37 8.12
CA GLY A 3 4.81 -20.15 7.93
C GLY A 3 5.71 -18.92 8.01
N GLY A 4 6.44 -18.63 6.94
CA GLY A 4 7.14 -17.36 6.79
C GLY A 4 6.18 -16.28 6.31
N ALA A 5 5.55 -15.56 7.24
CA ALA A 5 4.88 -14.31 6.89
C ALA A 5 5.94 -13.25 6.63
N LEU A 6 6.36 -13.10 5.37
CA LEU A 6 7.18 -11.97 4.97
C LEU A 6 6.29 -10.73 5.00
N ILE A 7 6.42 -9.91 6.05
CA ILE A 7 6.01 -8.50 5.98
C ILE A 7 7.02 -7.82 5.05
N ALA A 8 6.82 -8.04 3.75
CA ALA A 8 7.64 -7.41 2.73
C ALA A 8 7.27 -5.93 2.71
N PRO A 9 8.20 -5.02 3.01
CA PRO A 9 7.93 -3.60 2.86
C PRO A 9 7.59 -3.33 1.39
N VAL A 10 6.76 -2.31 1.16
CA VAL A 10 6.28 -1.89 -0.18
C VAL A 10 7.41 -1.65 -1.21
N VAL A 11 8.66 -1.49 -0.76
CA VAL A 11 9.86 -1.31 -1.60
C VAL A 11 10.48 -2.61 -2.13
N ASN A 12 10.01 -3.78 -1.70
CA ASN A 12 10.69 -5.06 -1.97
C ASN A 12 10.60 -5.55 -3.43
N TYR A 13 9.76 -4.94 -4.27
CA TYR A 13 9.52 -5.42 -5.63
C TYR A 13 10.75 -5.39 -6.55
N TRP A 14 11.72 -4.52 -6.25
CA TRP A 14 12.95 -4.36 -7.04
C TRP A 14 14.22 -4.87 -6.34
N TRP A 15 14.10 -5.65 -5.27
CA TRP A 15 15.29 -6.16 -4.59
C TRP A 15 15.98 -7.23 -5.42
N PRO A 16 17.27 -7.08 -5.77
CA PRO A 16 17.96 -7.99 -6.68
C PRO A 16 18.11 -9.41 -6.11
N SER A 17 18.09 -9.55 -4.78
CA SER A 17 18.20 -10.84 -4.09
C SER A 17 16.84 -11.56 -3.93
N PHE A 18 15.72 -10.95 -4.32
CA PHE A 18 14.39 -11.54 -4.17
C PHE A 18 13.89 -12.17 -5.48
N PRO A 19 13.19 -13.32 -5.44
CA PRO A 19 12.69 -13.97 -6.66
C PRO A 19 11.78 -13.04 -7.47
N THR A 20 12.22 -12.67 -8.68
CA THR A 20 11.56 -11.67 -9.52
C THR A 20 10.12 -12.05 -9.87
N ASN A 21 9.83 -13.34 -10.00
CA ASN A 21 8.49 -13.85 -10.27
C ASN A 21 7.53 -13.56 -9.11
N LEU A 22 7.97 -13.78 -7.87
CA LEU A 22 7.17 -13.50 -6.67
C LEU A 22 6.97 -12.00 -6.48
N SER A 23 8.03 -11.21 -6.66
CA SER A 23 7.93 -9.74 -6.66
C SER A 23 6.90 -9.25 -7.67
N ARG A 24 6.97 -9.76 -8.90
CA ARG A 24 6.06 -9.35 -9.98
C ARG A 24 4.62 -9.75 -9.72
N GLU A 25 4.39 -10.96 -9.22
CA GLU A 25 3.05 -11.42 -8.85
C GLU A 25 2.45 -10.55 -7.74
N ALA A 26 3.21 -10.32 -6.66
CA ALA A 26 2.76 -9.49 -5.55
C ALA A 26 2.55 -8.02 -5.95
N TYR A 27 3.39 -7.49 -6.84
CA TYR A 27 3.25 -6.14 -7.39
C TYR A 27 1.96 -6.01 -8.22
N ASN A 28 1.68 -6.99 -9.08
CA ASN A 28 0.49 -6.99 -9.93
C ASN A 28 -0.82 -7.14 -9.14
N LYS A 29 -0.76 -7.66 -7.90
CA LYS A 29 -1.92 -7.73 -7.00
C LYS A 29 -2.30 -6.38 -6.39
N GLN A 30 -1.43 -5.38 -6.45
CA GLN A 30 -1.73 -4.05 -5.93
C GLN A 30 -2.72 -3.31 -6.83
N LEU A 31 -3.43 -2.34 -6.25
CA LEU A 31 -4.27 -1.43 -7.02
C LEU A 31 -3.42 -0.69 -8.05
N LEU A 32 -4.00 -0.39 -9.22
CA LEU A 32 -3.29 0.24 -10.33
C LEU A 32 -2.64 1.57 -9.91
N GLN A 33 -3.31 2.35 -9.06
CA GLN A 33 -2.78 3.60 -8.50
C GLN A 33 -1.51 3.39 -7.66
N ASP A 34 -1.44 2.30 -6.88
CA ASP A 34 -0.26 1.98 -6.07
C ASP A 34 0.89 1.48 -6.94
N GLN A 35 0.59 0.69 -7.98
CA GLN A 35 1.58 0.29 -8.98
C GLN A 35 2.26 1.52 -9.60
N TRP A 36 1.48 2.52 -10.03
CA TRP A 36 2.01 3.76 -10.58
C TRP A 36 2.80 4.57 -9.55
N ALA A 37 2.26 4.76 -8.34
CA ALA A 37 2.96 5.47 -7.28
C ALA A 37 4.34 4.84 -6.97
N LEU A 38 4.42 3.51 -6.99
CA LEU A 38 5.66 2.79 -6.75
C LEU A 38 6.65 2.87 -7.91
N ARG A 39 6.17 2.86 -9.16
CA ARG A 39 7.02 3.12 -10.32
C ARG A 39 7.62 4.52 -10.28
N VAL A 40 6.82 5.53 -9.92
CA VAL A 40 7.33 6.90 -9.78
C VAL A 40 8.37 6.96 -8.67
N ALA A 41 8.11 6.38 -7.50
CA ALA A 41 9.07 6.33 -6.41
C ALA A 41 10.37 5.60 -6.77
N HIS A 42 10.29 4.54 -7.60
CA HIS A 42 11.46 3.75 -8.00
C HIS A 42 12.29 4.41 -9.11
N TYR A 43 11.66 4.92 -10.17
CA TYR A 43 12.36 5.43 -11.36
C TYR A 43 12.56 6.95 -11.35
N ALA A 44 11.72 7.71 -10.66
CA ALA A 44 11.76 9.17 -10.60
C ALA A 44 11.56 9.67 -9.16
N PRO A 45 12.45 9.30 -8.21
CA PRO A 45 12.24 9.55 -6.79
C PRO A 45 12.08 11.03 -6.43
N TRP A 46 12.67 11.95 -7.20
CA TRP A 46 12.50 13.39 -7.03
C TRP A 46 11.07 13.87 -7.25
N LEU A 47 10.27 13.10 -7.99
CA LEU A 47 8.87 13.40 -8.28
C LEU A 47 7.92 12.80 -7.24
N THR A 48 8.41 11.97 -6.31
CA THR A 48 7.56 11.26 -5.33
C THR A 48 6.70 12.22 -4.51
N TYR A 49 7.31 13.29 -3.98
CA TYR A 49 6.57 14.27 -3.19
C TYR A 49 5.46 14.95 -4.01
N TRP A 50 5.80 15.40 -5.23
CA TRP A 50 4.84 16.00 -6.14
C TRP A 50 3.68 15.05 -6.47
N TRP A 51 3.98 13.79 -6.81
CA TRP A 51 3.00 12.77 -7.15
C TRP A 51 2.01 12.52 -6.00
N MET A 52 2.51 12.47 -4.77
CA MET A 52 1.69 12.26 -3.56
C MET A 52 0.78 13.45 -3.23
N THR A 53 1.13 14.66 -3.66
CA THR A 53 0.32 15.88 -3.41
C THR A 53 -0.73 16.17 -4.49
N GLN A 54 -0.74 15.39 -5.57
CA GLN A 54 -1.55 15.68 -6.74
C GLN A 54 -3.02 15.24 -6.54
N LYS A 55 -3.97 16.10 -6.94
CA LYS A 55 -5.42 15.81 -6.82
C LYS A 55 -6.04 15.23 -8.09
N TRP A 56 -5.35 15.37 -9.23
CA TRP A 56 -5.86 14.98 -10.55
C TRP A 56 -5.62 13.50 -10.86
N PHE A 57 -4.66 12.87 -10.19
CA PHE A 57 -4.41 11.44 -10.30
C PHE A 57 -4.75 10.77 -8.97
N PRO A 58 -5.22 9.51 -8.98
CA PRO A 58 -5.43 8.79 -7.74
C PRO A 58 -4.10 8.64 -7.00
N SER A 59 -4.03 9.22 -5.80
CA SER A 59 -2.93 9.00 -4.85
C SER A 59 -2.86 7.52 -4.47
N SER A 60 -1.75 7.10 -3.85
CA SER A 60 -1.66 5.76 -3.25
C SER A 60 -2.87 5.50 -2.35
N SER A 61 -3.42 4.28 -2.45
CA SER A 61 -4.58 3.81 -1.68
C SER A 61 -4.38 3.93 -0.17
N VAL A 62 -3.15 3.76 0.28
CA VAL A 62 -2.77 3.93 1.69
C VAL A 62 -2.91 5.39 2.13
N ALA A 63 -2.42 6.31 1.29
CA ALA A 63 -2.49 7.75 1.58
C ALA A 63 -3.94 8.28 1.49
N SER A 64 -4.73 7.77 0.55
CA SER A 64 -6.16 8.14 0.42
C SER A 64 -7.08 7.40 1.39
N LYS A 65 -6.57 6.44 2.18
CA LYS A 65 -7.36 5.56 3.06
C LYS A 65 -8.48 4.84 2.30
N ASP A 66 -8.16 4.36 1.11
CA ASP A 66 -9.09 3.66 0.25
C ASP A 66 -9.62 2.41 0.95
N PRO A 67 -10.95 2.19 1.02
CA PRO A 67 -11.48 1.01 1.69
C PRO A 67 -11.05 -0.32 1.06
N ARG A 68 -10.66 -0.31 -0.22
CA ARG A 68 -10.29 -1.54 -0.97
C ARG A 68 -8.98 -2.18 -0.51
N VAL A 69 -8.16 -1.49 0.27
CA VAL A 69 -6.93 -2.08 0.85
C VAL A 69 -7.15 -2.81 2.17
N PHE A 70 -8.32 -2.65 2.81
CA PHE A 70 -8.60 -3.30 4.08
C PHE A 70 -9.38 -4.61 3.87
N THR A 71 -9.03 -5.61 4.67
CA THR A 71 -9.81 -6.84 4.75
C THR A 71 -11.05 -6.65 5.62
N SER A 72 -12.01 -7.57 5.57
CA SER A 72 -13.23 -7.49 6.40
C SER A 72 -12.92 -7.38 7.91
N PRO A 73 -11.97 -8.16 8.48
CA PRO A 73 -11.54 -7.99 9.86
C PRO A 73 -10.93 -6.60 10.15
N ASP A 74 -10.12 -6.08 9.23
CA ASP A 74 -9.52 -4.75 9.38
C ASP A 74 -10.60 -3.66 9.46
N MET A 75 -11.65 -3.79 8.65
CA MET A 75 -12.79 -2.87 8.68
C MET A 75 -13.55 -2.91 10.00
N GLU A 76 -13.78 -4.11 10.56
CA GLU A 76 -14.38 -4.22 11.89
C GLU A 76 -13.53 -3.50 12.95
N LEU A 77 -12.21 -3.67 12.88
CA LEU A 77 -11.29 -3.02 13.80
C LEU A 77 -11.31 -1.49 13.63
N ILE A 78 -11.32 -0.99 12.39
CA ILE A 78 -11.43 0.44 12.09
C ILE A 78 -12.74 1.03 12.62
N HIS A 79 -13.85 0.29 12.51
CA HIS A 79 -15.13 0.72 13.07
C HIS A 79 -15.08 0.79 14.59
N LYS A 80 -14.56 -0.25 15.27
CA LYS A 80 -14.39 -0.23 16.74
C LYS A 80 -13.51 0.93 17.20
N LEU A 81 -12.39 1.19 16.50
CA LEU A 81 -11.51 2.31 16.81
C LEU A 81 -12.20 3.66 16.66
N ARG A 82 -13.11 3.79 15.67
CA ARG A 82 -13.92 5.00 15.50
C ARG A 82 -14.90 5.18 16.66
N ASP A 83 -15.59 4.12 17.06
CA ASP A 83 -16.59 4.15 18.14
C ASP A 83 -15.95 4.50 19.50
N LEU A 84 -14.76 3.94 19.78
CA LEU A 84 -13.99 4.27 20.98
C LEU A 84 -13.56 5.74 20.99
N LYS A 85 -13.16 6.27 19.83
CA LYS A 85 -12.75 7.67 19.70
C LYS A 85 -13.92 8.63 19.94
N THR A 86 -15.13 8.28 19.49
CA THR A 86 -16.34 9.10 19.70
C THR A 86 -16.87 9.05 21.13
N CYS A 87 -16.60 7.98 21.88
CA CYS A 87 -17.05 7.83 23.28
C CYS A 87 -16.08 8.50 24.28
N SER A 88 -14.82 8.68 23.88
CA SER A 88 -13.79 9.37 24.67
C SER A 88 -13.81 10.90 24.53
N GLN A 89 -14.73 11.44 23.74
CA GLN A 89 -14.84 12.87 23.40
C GLN A 89 -16.14 13.44 23.96
#